data_AF-A0A0F1BC30-F1
#
_entry.id   AF-A0A0F1BC30-F1
#
_cell.length_a   1.000
_cell.length_b   1.000
_cell.length_c   1.000
_cell.angle_alpha   90.00
_cell.angle_beta   90.00
_cell.angle_gamma   90.00
#
_symmetry.space_group_name_H-M   'P 1'
#
loop_
_entity.id
_entity.type
_entity.pdbx_description
1 polymer ?
#
loop_
_entity_poly.entity_id
_entity_poly.type
_entity_poly.pdbx_seq_one_letter_code
_entity_poly.pdbx_strand_id
1 'polypeptide(L)'
;MQREVVVNHVQDVTSGDRAEVRIVGFTSDTMMWGDFDCNQPYKMPPKGYYPEVRTTFESNPVYIDKGFKKSKLPDGVYPLDRAEYYVRAGKLLGVWPSNHLSDGRLCTKDFVIRPEKDKLYEFRNRNDDNMCYFELYEINKSTGAATRMKMTSYRDMCPK
;
A
#
# COMPACT_ATOMS: atom_id res chain seq x y z
N MET A 1 -12.44 -11.24 -28.08
CA MET A 1 -11.06 -10.87 -27.69
C MET A 1 -11.14 -10.19 -26.34
N GLN A 2 -10.83 -10.88 -25.25
CA GLN A 2 -10.75 -10.26 -23.92
C GLN A 2 -9.28 -9.99 -23.64
N ARG A 3 -8.84 -8.77 -23.92
CA ARG A 3 -7.54 -8.25 -23.50
C ARG A 3 -7.78 -6.93 -22.79
N GLU A 4 -8.00 -7.01 -21.50
CA GLU A 4 -7.72 -5.90 -20.60
C GLU A 4 -6.96 -6.47 -19.40
N VAL A 5 -5.63 -6.45 -19.52
CA VAL A 5 -4.75 -6.48 -18.35
C VAL A 5 -4.01 -5.16 -18.38
N VAL A 6 -4.62 -4.15 -17.77
CA VAL A 6 -3.92 -2.90 -17.47
C VAL A 6 -3.74 -2.87 -15.97
N VAL A 7 -2.53 -3.24 -15.56
CA VAL A 7 -2.07 -3.18 -14.17
C VAL A 7 -1.08 -2.03 -14.06
N ASN A 8 -1.44 -1.05 -13.24
CA ASN A 8 -0.61 -0.08 -12.53
C ASN A 8 -1.29 1.28 -12.56
N HIS A 9 -1.37 1.97 -11.43
CA HIS A 9 -0.60 3.20 -11.30
C HIS A 9 -0.06 3.36 -9.88
N VAL A 10 0.92 2.51 -9.53
CA VAL A 10 2.07 3.00 -8.76
C VAL A 10 3.26 2.74 -9.66
N GLN A 11 3.97 3.80 -10.06
CA GLN A 11 5.21 3.63 -10.80
C GLN A 11 6.24 3.00 -9.87
N ASP A 12 6.51 1.74 -10.15
CA ASP A 12 7.59 1.01 -9.55
C ASP A 12 8.92 1.75 -9.80
N VAL A 13 9.68 1.98 -8.74
CA VAL A 13 10.94 2.71 -8.84
C VAL A 13 12.00 1.81 -9.48
N THR A 14 12.45 2.20 -10.67
CA THR A 14 13.39 1.42 -11.49
C THR A 14 14.86 1.75 -11.24
N SER A 15 15.18 2.83 -10.51
CA SER A 15 16.56 3.26 -10.26
C SER A 15 16.71 4.03 -8.93
N GLY A 16 17.95 4.06 -8.43
CA GLY A 16 18.30 4.71 -7.16
C GLY A 16 18.06 3.83 -5.93
N ASP A 17 18.21 4.45 -4.75
CA ASP A 17 17.95 3.77 -3.46
C ASP A 17 16.46 3.48 -3.30
N ARG A 18 16.14 2.21 -3.01
CA ARG A 18 14.77 1.70 -2.97
C ARG A 18 14.48 0.88 -1.72
N ALA A 19 13.19 0.81 -1.41
CA ALA A 19 12.61 -0.11 -0.46
C ALA A 19 11.57 -0.99 -1.17
N GLU A 20 11.19 -2.09 -0.53
CA GLU A 20 10.13 -2.99 -0.98
C GLU A 20 8.86 -2.70 -0.20
N VAL A 21 7.73 -2.69 -0.91
CA VAL A 21 6.40 -2.55 -0.34
C VAL A 21 5.52 -3.65 -0.87
N ARG A 22 4.81 -4.32 0.03
CA ARG A 22 3.75 -5.28 -0.28
C ARG A 22 2.42 -4.76 0.27
N ILE A 23 1.37 -4.76 -0.54
CA ILE A 23 0.01 -4.46 -0.10
C ILE A 23 -0.80 -5.76 -0.19
N VAL A 24 -1.43 -6.13 0.92
CA VAL A 24 -2.34 -7.28 1.04
C VAL A 24 -3.73 -6.75 1.36
N GLY A 25 -4.69 -7.06 0.51
CA GLY A 25 -6.04 -6.51 0.56
C GLY A 25 -6.08 -5.08 0.05
N PHE A 26 -6.41 -4.89 -1.21
CA PHE A 26 -6.70 -3.58 -1.77
C PHE A 26 -7.89 -3.70 -2.72
N THR A 27 -8.50 -2.58 -3.00
CA THR A 27 -9.67 -2.41 -3.86
C THR A 27 -9.32 -1.53 -5.05
N SER A 28 -10.27 -1.33 -5.96
CA SER A 28 -10.15 -0.27 -6.97
C SER A 28 -10.00 1.14 -6.37
N ASP A 29 -10.43 1.36 -5.13
CA ASP A 29 -10.35 2.67 -4.47
C ASP A 29 -9.08 2.87 -3.63
N THR A 30 -8.22 1.86 -3.58
CA THR A 30 -6.97 1.94 -2.81
C THR A 30 -5.93 2.72 -3.61
N MET A 31 -5.35 3.75 -2.99
CA MET A 31 -4.42 4.66 -3.64
C MET A 31 -3.05 4.63 -2.98
N MET A 32 -1.99 4.88 -3.75
CA MET A 32 -0.62 4.99 -3.25
C MET A 32 0.19 5.99 -4.08
N TRP A 33 0.91 6.88 -3.41
CA TRP A 33 1.74 7.91 -4.06
C TRP A 33 3.03 8.11 -3.27
N GLY A 34 4.15 8.25 -3.98
CA GLY A 34 5.47 8.39 -3.35
C GLY A 34 6.26 9.58 -3.87
N ASP A 35 7.54 9.62 -3.49
CA ASP A 35 8.56 10.53 -4.03
C ASP A 35 8.40 12.02 -3.66
N PHE A 36 7.76 12.29 -2.53
CA PHE A 36 7.64 13.64 -1.98
C PHE A 36 8.40 13.77 -0.66
N ASP A 37 8.66 15.01 -0.26
CA ASP A 37 9.32 15.37 0.99
C ASP A 37 8.47 16.41 1.75
N CYS A 38 8.78 16.62 3.03
CA CYS A 38 8.13 17.64 3.86
C CYS A 38 8.18 19.05 3.25
N ASN A 39 9.23 19.35 2.46
CA ASN A 39 9.43 20.65 1.82
C ASN A 39 8.80 20.75 0.42
N GLN A 40 8.23 19.65 -0.10
CA GLN A 40 7.64 19.59 -1.44
C GLN A 40 6.19 19.07 -1.41
N PRO A 41 5.28 19.69 -0.64
CA PRO A 41 3.89 19.24 -0.54
C PRO A 41 3.14 19.30 -1.88
N TYR A 42 3.57 20.16 -2.81
CA TYR A 42 3.00 20.27 -4.16
C TYR A 42 3.24 19.03 -5.05
N LYS A 43 4.13 18.11 -4.65
CA LYS A 43 4.29 16.80 -5.30
C LYS A 43 3.22 15.79 -4.87
N MET A 44 2.44 16.09 -3.81
CA MET A 44 1.26 15.29 -3.49
C MET A 44 0.21 15.49 -4.58
N PRO A 45 -0.44 14.42 -5.08
CA PRO A 45 -1.53 14.56 -6.03
C PRO A 45 -2.62 15.47 -5.46
N PRO A 46 -3.25 16.34 -6.28
CA PRO A 46 -4.43 17.07 -5.84
C PRO A 46 -5.52 16.07 -5.43
N LYS A 47 -6.34 16.47 -4.45
CA LYS A 47 -7.40 15.61 -3.91
C LYS A 47 -8.28 15.07 -5.06
N GLY A 48 -8.43 13.75 -5.14
CA GLY A 48 -9.21 13.07 -6.19
C GLY A 48 -8.38 12.60 -7.40
N TYR A 49 -7.08 12.86 -7.43
CA TYR A 49 -6.17 12.42 -8.50
C TYR A 49 -5.05 11.51 -7.98
N TYR A 50 -5.26 10.85 -6.85
CA TYR A 50 -4.26 9.94 -6.32
C TYR A 50 -4.14 8.71 -7.22
N PRO A 51 -2.90 8.27 -7.52
CA PRO A 51 -2.70 7.06 -8.29
C PRO A 51 -3.30 5.83 -7.59
N GLU A 52 -4.18 5.12 -8.29
CA GLU A 52 -4.81 3.89 -7.81
C GLU A 52 -3.85 2.70 -7.89
N VAL A 53 -3.92 1.83 -6.89
CA VAL A 53 -3.26 0.53 -6.87
C VAL A 53 -3.92 -0.41 -7.90
N ARG A 54 -5.23 -0.28 -8.10
CA ARG A 54 -6.06 -1.07 -9.02
C ARG A 54 -7.05 -0.16 -9.73
N THR A 55 -7.15 -0.25 -11.06
CA THR A 55 -8.06 0.57 -11.88
C THR A 55 -9.20 -0.24 -12.50
N THR A 56 -9.24 -1.56 -12.27
CA THR A 56 -10.28 -2.46 -12.76
C THR A 56 -11.24 -2.82 -11.64
N PHE A 57 -12.52 -2.99 -11.96
CA PHE A 57 -13.52 -3.51 -11.01
C PHE A 57 -13.11 -4.88 -10.44
N GLU A 58 -13.59 -5.18 -9.24
CA GLU A 58 -13.25 -6.36 -8.41
C GLU A 58 -13.89 -7.68 -8.88
N SER A 59 -13.92 -7.91 -10.19
CA SER A 59 -14.47 -9.17 -10.75
C SER A 59 -13.54 -10.36 -10.58
N ASN A 60 -12.23 -10.12 -10.50
CA ASN A 60 -11.19 -11.14 -10.32
C ASN A 60 -10.11 -10.67 -9.34
N PRO A 61 -9.50 -11.60 -8.59
CA PRO A 61 -8.32 -11.30 -7.79
C PRO A 61 -7.13 -10.83 -8.63
N VAL A 62 -6.37 -9.88 -8.09
CA VAL A 62 -5.13 -9.35 -8.70
C VAL A 62 -3.93 -9.76 -7.86
N TYR A 63 -2.92 -10.31 -8.53
CA TYR A 63 -1.64 -10.70 -7.92
C TYR A 63 -0.48 -10.10 -8.70
N ILE A 64 0.28 -9.21 -8.06
CA ILE A 64 1.60 -8.76 -8.53
C ILE A 64 2.63 -9.30 -7.55
N ASP A 65 3.31 -10.37 -7.95
CA ASP A 65 4.35 -11.03 -7.16
C ASP A 65 5.71 -10.79 -7.83
N LYS A 66 6.58 -10.04 -7.16
CA LYS A 66 7.97 -9.74 -7.54
C LYS A 66 8.95 -10.64 -6.78
N GLY A 67 8.47 -11.59 -5.98
CA GLY A 67 9.28 -12.50 -5.19
C GLY A 67 9.76 -11.93 -3.86
N PHE A 68 9.09 -10.90 -3.31
CA PHE A 68 9.49 -10.34 -2.02
C PHE A 68 9.32 -11.36 -0.89
N LYS A 69 10.08 -11.17 0.21
CA LYS A 69 9.99 -12.06 1.37
C LYS A 69 8.58 -11.98 1.96
N LYS A 70 7.91 -13.12 2.06
CA LYS A 70 6.54 -13.19 2.58
C LYS A 70 6.57 -13.38 4.10
N SER A 71 5.74 -12.60 4.79
CA SER A 71 5.45 -12.82 6.19
C SER A 71 4.35 -13.89 6.35
N LYS A 72 4.22 -14.47 7.54
CA LYS A 72 3.03 -15.27 7.86
C LYS A 72 1.85 -14.32 8.08
N LEU A 73 0.80 -14.51 7.28
CA LEU A 73 -0.47 -13.83 7.46
C LEU A 73 -1.33 -14.61 8.47
N PRO A 74 -2.13 -13.94 9.32
CA PRO A 74 -3.23 -14.57 10.05
C PRO A 74 -4.12 -15.42 9.14
N ASP A 75 -4.54 -16.58 9.64
CA ASP A 75 -5.36 -17.53 8.89
C ASP A 75 -6.76 -16.94 8.61
N GLY A 76 -7.18 -16.98 7.35
CA GLY A 76 -8.58 -16.71 6.96
C GLY A 76 -9.05 -15.25 6.93
N VAL A 77 -8.16 -14.24 6.98
CA VAL A 77 -8.59 -12.84 7.19
C VAL A 77 -8.08 -11.82 6.15
N TYR A 78 -7.80 -12.23 4.90
CA TYR A 78 -7.32 -11.29 3.88
C TYR A 78 -8.03 -11.44 2.55
N PRO A 79 -8.36 -10.32 1.87
CA PRO A 79 -8.75 -10.35 0.48
C PRO A 79 -7.67 -11.01 -0.38
N LEU A 80 -8.10 -11.54 -1.53
CA LEU A 80 -7.20 -12.23 -2.46
C LEU A 80 -6.18 -11.29 -3.12
N ASP A 81 -6.49 -10.00 -3.21
CA ASP A 81 -5.65 -9.00 -3.88
C ASP A 81 -4.33 -8.75 -3.16
N ARG A 82 -3.22 -8.88 -3.91
CA ARG A 82 -1.85 -8.72 -3.42
C ARG A 82 -0.97 -8.07 -4.46
N ALA A 83 -0.17 -7.10 -4.05
CA ALA A 83 0.70 -6.40 -4.97
C ALA A 83 2.02 -6.00 -4.32
N GLU A 84 3.09 -6.07 -5.11
CA GLU A 84 4.45 -5.80 -4.69
C GLU A 84 5.02 -4.66 -5.54
N TYR A 85 5.65 -3.68 -4.88
CA TYR A 85 6.17 -2.46 -5.47
C TYR A 85 7.56 -2.14 -4.92
N TYR A 86 8.48 -1.71 -5.79
CA TYR A 86 9.66 -0.96 -5.36
C TYR A 86 9.31 0.53 -5.23
N VAL A 87 9.68 1.14 -4.10
CA VAL A 87 9.43 2.56 -3.79
C VAL A 87 10.73 3.26 -3.45
N ARG A 88 10.78 4.60 -3.57
CA ARG A 88 11.99 5.37 -3.27
C ARG A 88 12.27 5.39 -1.77
N ALA A 89 13.48 5.00 -1.39
CA ALA A 89 13.93 5.08 0.00
C ALA A 89 14.21 6.54 0.40
N GLY A 90 13.99 6.86 1.68
CA GLY A 90 14.21 8.19 2.26
C GLY A 90 13.18 9.25 1.88
N LYS A 91 12.35 9.00 0.86
CA LYS A 91 11.20 9.83 0.47
C LYS A 91 9.94 9.38 1.21
N LEU A 92 8.93 10.25 1.23
CA LEU A 92 7.63 9.90 1.78
C LEU A 92 6.83 9.07 0.78
N LEU A 93 6.11 8.10 1.32
CA LEU A 93 5.12 7.27 0.64
C LEU A 93 3.80 7.42 1.40
N GLY A 94 2.79 7.96 0.73
CA GLY A 94 1.43 7.95 1.21
C GLY A 94 0.68 6.75 0.67
N VAL A 95 -0.10 6.11 1.53
CA VAL A 95 -1.03 5.06 1.13
C VAL A 95 -2.38 5.39 1.72
N TRP A 96 -3.40 5.20 0.90
CA TRP A 96 -4.78 5.40 1.28
C TRP A 96 -5.55 4.12 0.95
N PRO A 97 -5.48 3.11 1.83
CA PRO A 97 -6.34 1.94 1.71
C PRO A 97 -7.80 2.32 1.86
N SER A 98 -8.61 1.74 0.98
CA SER A 98 -10.05 1.91 0.93
C SER A 98 -10.66 0.52 0.82
N ASN A 99 -11.61 0.19 1.68
CA ASN A 99 -12.31 -1.11 1.66
C ASN A 99 -13.80 -0.87 1.86
N HIS A 100 -14.64 -1.61 1.13
CA HIS A 100 -16.07 -1.64 1.36
C HIS A 100 -16.41 -2.73 2.41
N LEU A 101 -17.32 -2.40 3.32
CA LEU A 101 -17.96 -3.36 4.21
C LEU A 101 -19.11 -4.07 3.48
N SER A 102 -19.61 -5.17 4.05
CA SER A 102 -20.71 -5.95 3.47
C SER A 102 -22.01 -5.15 3.36
N ASP A 103 -22.19 -4.12 4.19
CA ASP A 103 -23.29 -3.15 4.14
C ASP A 103 -23.08 -1.98 3.16
N GLY A 104 -21.97 -1.99 2.41
CA GLY A 104 -21.65 -0.97 1.41
C GLY A 104 -20.97 0.30 1.98
N ARG A 105 -20.76 0.40 3.30
CA ARG A 105 -19.99 1.52 3.86
C ARG A 105 -18.53 1.46 3.40
N LEU A 106 -18.00 2.60 2.98
CA LEU A 106 -16.58 2.77 2.64
C LEU A 106 -15.78 3.08 3.90
N CYS A 107 -14.85 2.19 4.23
CA CYS A 107 -13.78 2.45 5.19
C CYS A 107 -12.57 2.98 4.47
N THR A 108 -11.97 4.03 4.99
CA THR A 108 -10.76 4.56 4.40
C THR A 108 -9.89 5.23 5.45
N LYS A 109 -8.57 5.16 5.28
CA LYS A 109 -7.59 5.79 6.18
C LYS A 109 -6.34 6.12 5.43
N ASP A 110 -5.91 7.37 5.45
CA ASP A 110 -4.60 7.76 4.93
C ASP A 110 -3.53 7.59 6.00
N PHE A 111 -2.33 7.21 5.57
CA PHE A 111 -1.14 7.27 6.39
C PHE A 111 0.08 7.47 5.50
N VAL A 112 1.19 7.88 6.11
CA VAL A 112 2.45 8.17 5.44
C VAL A 112 3.58 7.40 6.11
N ILE A 113 4.48 6.84 5.31
CA ILE A 113 5.74 6.29 5.81
C ILE A 113 6.91 6.95 5.10
N ARG A 114 8.10 6.82 5.69
CA ARG A 114 9.37 7.13 5.03
C ARG A 114 10.17 5.84 4.91
N PRO A 115 10.02 5.07 3.81
CA PRO A 115 10.68 3.78 3.67
C PRO A 115 12.20 3.93 3.74
N GLU A 116 12.87 3.06 4.48
CA GLU A 116 14.33 3.01 4.53
C GLU A 116 14.88 2.09 3.44
N LYS A 117 16.12 2.35 3.03
CA LYS A 117 16.79 1.58 1.97
C LYS A 117 16.86 0.10 2.34
N ASP A 118 16.60 -0.76 1.36
CA ASP A 118 16.66 -2.22 1.45
C ASP A 118 15.71 -2.86 2.48
N LYS A 119 14.80 -2.10 3.08
CA LYS A 119 13.73 -2.60 3.95
C LYS A 119 12.54 -3.10 3.16
N LEU A 120 11.72 -3.93 3.81
CA LEU A 120 10.46 -4.42 3.29
C LEU A 120 9.32 -4.04 4.24
N TYR A 121 8.30 -3.41 3.70
CA TYR A 121 7.09 -3.03 4.40
C TYR A 121 5.89 -3.79 3.86
N GLU A 122 4.97 -4.16 4.74
CA GLU A 122 3.75 -4.86 4.37
C GLU A 122 2.53 -4.15 4.95
N PHE A 123 1.67 -3.66 4.04
CA PHE A 123 0.35 -3.16 4.35
C PHE A 123 -0.62 -4.32 4.36
N ARG A 124 -1.37 -4.45 5.45
CA ARG A 124 -2.35 -5.49 5.65
C ARG A 124 -3.69 -4.83 5.88
N ASN A 125 -4.56 -4.88 4.88
CA ASN A 125 -5.90 -4.35 4.96
C ASN A 125 -6.90 -5.50 4.93
N ARG A 126 -7.87 -5.46 5.84
CA ARG A 126 -8.91 -6.47 5.99
C ARG A 126 -10.19 -5.86 6.53
N ASN A 127 -11.28 -6.59 6.40
CA ASN A 127 -12.58 -6.28 7.00
C ASN A 127 -13.15 -7.53 7.70
N ASP A 128 -14.06 -7.34 8.65
CA ASP A 128 -14.84 -8.40 9.31
C ASP A 128 -16.35 -8.09 9.30
N ASP A 129 -16.85 -7.70 8.13
CA ASP A 129 -18.23 -7.23 7.85
C ASP A 129 -18.65 -5.92 8.53
N ASN A 130 -18.21 -5.67 9.76
CA ASN A 130 -18.62 -4.49 10.54
C ASN A 130 -17.51 -3.46 10.74
N MET A 131 -16.25 -3.85 10.57
CA MET A 131 -15.09 -2.99 10.80
C MET A 131 -13.98 -3.27 9.81
N CYS A 132 -13.19 -2.24 9.53
CA CYS A 132 -12.00 -2.34 8.70
C CYS A 132 -10.75 -2.17 9.54
N TYR A 133 -9.72 -2.89 9.17
CA TYR A 133 -8.43 -2.87 9.82
C TYR A 133 -7.38 -2.55 8.78
N PHE A 134 -6.65 -1.48 9.03
CA PHE A 134 -5.50 -1.06 8.24
C PHE A 134 -4.28 -1.16 9.14
N GLU A 135 -3.31 -1.96 8.72
CA GLU A 135 -2.13 -2.24 9.51
C GLU A 135 -0.87 -2.15 8.65
N LEU A 136 0.22 -1.73 9.26
CA LEU A 136 1.53 -1.64 8.65
C LEU A 136 2.52 -2.46 9.45
N TYR A 137 3.36 -3.21 8.75
CA TYR A 137 4.43 -4.01 9.32
C TYR A 137 5.75 -3.75 8.60
N GLU A 138 6.85 -3.78 9.34
CA GLU A 138 8.18 -4.02 8.76
C GLU A 138 8.43 -5.54 8.77
N ILE A 139 8.89 -6.07 7.63
CA ILE A 139 9.19 -7.49 7.47
C ILE A 139 10.69 -7.69 7.42
N ASN A 140 11.20 -8.56 8.30
CA ASN A 140 12.57 -9.01 8.23
C ASN A 140 12.77 -9.85 6.96
N LYS A 141 13.59 -9.39 6.02
CA LYS A 141 13.80 -10.03 4.72
C LYS A 141 14.46 -11.41 4.80
N SER A 142 15.16 -11.71 5.88
CA SER A 142 15.79 -13.03 6.08
C SER A 142 14.80 -14.04 6.67
N THR A 143 14.09 -13.65 7.73
CA THR A 143 13.26 -14.58 8.51
C THR A 143 11.78 -14.54 8.13
N GLY A 144 11.30 -13.46 7.54
CA GLY A 144 9.86 -13.20 7.33
C GLY A 144 9.12 -12.76 8.60
N ALA A 145 9.84 -12.51 9.70
CA ALA A 145 9.25 -12.00 10.92
C ALA A 145 8.66 -10.60 10.68
N ALA A 146 7.43 -10.38 11.16
CA ALA A 146 6.69 -9.15 10.98
C ALA A 146 6.62 -8.36 12.28
N THR A 147 7.05 -7.10 12.25
CA THR A 147 6.97 -6.17 13.38
C THR A 147 5.94 -5.10 13.06
N ARG A 148 4.88 -5.00 13.86
CA ARG A 148 3.83 -4.00 13.67
C ARG A 148 4.40 -2.60 13.86
N MET A 149 4.14 -1.72 12.92
CA MET A 149 4.53 -0.31 12.99
C MET A 149 3.32 0.57 13.34
N LYS A 150 3.60 1.75 13.87
CA LYS A 150 2.61 2.80 14.04
C LYS A 150 2.33 3.44 12.68
N MET A 151 1.05 3.55 12.32
CA MET A 151 0.63 4.40 11.20
C MET A 151 0.76 5.88 11.62
N THR A 152 1.44 6.68 10.82
CA THR A 152 1.63 8.11 11.04
C THR A 152 0.93 8.93 9.97
N SER A 153 0.57 10.17 10.29
CA SER A 153 0.06 11.13 9.31
C SER A 153 1.20 11.93 8.68
N TYR A 154 0.91 12.63 7.57
CA TYR A 154 1.85 13.60 7.01
C TYR A 154 2.30 14.65 8.04
N ARG A 155 1.37 15.15 8.86
CA ARG A 155 1.65 16.17 9.88
C ARG A 155 2.61 15.65 10.96
N ASP A 156 2.49 14.38 11.33
CA ASP A 156 3.39 13.76 12.31
C ASP A 156 4.80 13.55 11.73
N MET A 157 4.89 13.19 10.45
CA MET A 157 6.16 12.95 9.75
C MET A 157 6.87 14.24 9.31
N CYS A 158 6.12 15.32 9.18
CA CYS A 158 6.56 16.62 8.71
C CYS A 158 6.07 17.72 9.67
N PRO A 159 6.58 17.76 10.92
CA PRO A 159 6.28 18.83 11.84
C PRO A 159 6.81 20.16 11.26
N LYS A 160 6.01 21.21 11.36
CA LYS A 160 6.41 22.57 10.99
C LYS A 160 7.32 23.18 12.05
#